data_AF-A0A9D4ED33-F1
#
_entry.id   AF-A0A9D4ED33-F1
#
_cell.length_a   1.000
_cell.length_b   1.000
_cell.length_c   1.000
_cell.angle_alpha   90.00
_cell.angle_beta   90.00
_cell.angle_gamma   90.00
#
_symmetry.space_group_name_H-M   'P 1'
#
loop_
_entity.id
_entity.type
_entity.pdbx_description
1 polymer ?
#
loop_
_entity_poly.entity_id
_entity_poly.type
_entity_poly.pdbx_seq_one_letter_code
_entity_poly.pdbx_strand_id
1 'polypeptide(L)' 'MRKQLGVNKLGQMLKAMAKDAVFPEHKRITNNSVRKFLVQKLRNANIPPTETMAITGHKNVQSITK' A
#
# COMPACT_ATOMS: atom_id res chain seq x y z
N MET A 1 0.82 6.78 29.42
CA MET A 1 1.12 6.08 28.14
C MET A 1 2.07 6.93 27.31
N ARG A 2 3.34 6.53 27.13
CA ARG A 2 4.24 7.16 26.14
C ARG A 2 3.79 6.73 24.74
N LYS A 3 3.16 7.62 23.97
CA LYS A 3 3.01 7.42 22.52
C LYS A 3 4.40 7.51 21.90
N GLN A 4 4.86 6.47 21.20
CA GLN A 4 6.08 6.56 20.39
C GLN A 4 5.93 7.73 19.40
N LEU A 5 6.82 8.71 19.49
CA LEU A 5 6.95 9.76 18.48
C LEU A 5 7.22 9.07 17.13
N GLY A 6 6.31 9.25 16.16
CA GLY A 6 6.44 8.65 14.83
C GLY A 6 5.34 7.65 14.48
N VAL A 7 4.60 7.12 15.46
CA VAL A 7 3.44 6.26 15.18
C VAL A 7 2.39 7.08 14.42
N ASN A 8 2.13 6.69 13.17
CA ASN A 8 1.26 7.36 12.20
C ASN A 8 1.83 8.56 11.45
N LYS A 9 3.11 8.93 11.62
CA LYS A 9 3.69 10.11 10.94
C LYS A 9 3.77 9.91 9.42
N LEU A 10 4.21 8.74 8.98
CA LEU A 10 4.13 8.31 7.58
C LEU A 10 2.70 8.34 7.04
N GLY A 11 1.74 7.82 7.80
CA GLY A 11 0.32 7.83 7.40
C GLY A 11 -0.24 9.25 7.25
N GLN A 12 0.18 10.20 8.09
CA GLN A 12 -0.22 11.61 7.97
C GLN A 12 0.44 12.29 6.77
N MET A 13 1.73 12.04 6.53
CA MET A 13 2.43 12.56 5.35
C MET A 13 1.80 12.06 4.05
N LEU A 14 1.51 10.77 3.95
CA LEU A 14 0.85 10.17 2.80
C LEU A 14 -0.56 10.73 2.58
N LYS A 15 -1.31 11.02 3.66
CA LYS A 15 -2.62 11.69 3.56
C LYS A 15 -2.50 13.12 3.03
N ALA A 16 -1.49 13.88 3.48
CA ALA A 16 -1.25 15.22 2.97
C ALA A 16 -0.91 15.19 1.47
N MET A 17 0.02 14.33 1.07
CA MET A 17 0.36 14.14 -0.34
C MET A 17 -0.85 13.70 -1.18
N ALA A 18 -1.68 12.80 -0.65
CA ALA A 18 -2.88 12.34 -1.35
C ALA A 18 -3.94 13.45 -1.51
N LYS A 19 -4.02 14.39 -0.56
CA LYS A 19 -4.90 15.56 -0.67
C LYS A 19 -4.44 16.49 -1.81
N ASP A 20 -3.12 16.66 -1.95
CA ASP A 20 -2.54 17.55 -2.95
C ASP A 20 -2.49 16.91 -4.36
N ALA A 21 -2.40 15.59 -4.45
CA ALA A 21 -2.23 14.85 -5.71
C ALA A 21 -3.52 14.63 -6.53
N VAL A 22 -4.58 15.40 -6.29
CA VAL A 22 -5.88 15.31 -7.01
C VAL A 22 -6.41 13.87 -7.05
N PHE A 23 -6.29 13.13 -5.95
CA PHE A 23 -6.90 11.80 -5.87
C PHE A 23 -8.43 11.93 -5.90
N PRO A 24 -9.15 10.94 -6.46
CA PRO A 24 -10.61 11.01 -6.51
C PRO A 24 -11.19 11.09 -5.10
N GLU A 25 -11.85 12.21 -4.75
CA GLU A 25 -12.38 12.46 -3.39
C GLU A 25 -13.36 11.38 -2.92
N HIS A 26 -14.02 10.70 -3.87
CA HIS A 26 -15.00 9.64 -3.63
C HIS A 26 -14.36 8.25 -3.38
N LYS A 27 -13.04 8.09 -3.56
CA LYS A 27 -12.34 6.83 -3.26
C LYS A 27 -11.67 6.88 -1.89
N ARG A 28 -12.10 5.98 -1.00
CA ARG A 28 -11.45 5.77 0.29
C ARG A 28 -10.08 5.11 0.10
N ILE A 29 -9.01 5.91 0.09
CA ILE A 29 -7.63 5.42 0.04
C ILE A 29 -7.21 4.97 1.43
N THR A 30 -7.00 3.66 1.56
CA THR A 30 -6.49 2.99 2.76
C THR A 30 -5.15 2.32 2.45
N ASN A 31 -4.35 2.04 3.48
CA ASN A 31 -3.11 1.26 3.33
C ASN A 31 -3.35 -0.07 2.59
N ASN A 32 -4.50 -0.71 2.83
CA ASN A 32 -4.88 -1.93 2.14
C ASN A 32 -5.11 -1.71 0.62
N SER A 33 -5.85 -0.65 0.24
CA SER A 33 -6.07 -0.34 -1.18
C SER A 33 -4.77 0.05 -1.89
N VAL A 34 -3.85 0.74 -1.21
CA VAL A 34 -2.53 1.08 -1.75
C VAL A 34 -1.70 -0.19 -1.97
N ARG A 35 -1.71 -1.13 -1.01
CA ARG A 35 -1.05 -2.43 -1.15
C ARG A 35 -1.62 -3.25 -2.32
N LYS A 36 -2.94 -3.26 -2.51
CA LYS A 36 -3.58 -3.92 -3.67
C LYS A 36 -3.17 -3.28 -5.00
N PHE A 37 -3.11 -1.94 -5.06
CA PHE A 37 -2.64 -1.24 -6.24
C PHE A 37 -1.18 -1.58 -6.60
N LEU A 38 -0.29 -1.64 -5.60
CA LEU A 38 1.10 -2.04 -5.80
C LEU A 38 1.20 -3.46 -6.39
N VAL A 39 0.46 -4.42 -5.82
CA VAL A 39 0.40 -5.79 -6.34
C VAL A 39 -0.06 -5.81 -7.80
N GLN A 40 -1.11 -5.07 -8.13
CA GLN A 40 -1.61 -4.98 -9.51
C GLN A 40 -0.55 -4.40 -10.45
N LYS A 41 0.15 -3.34 -10.03
CA LYS A 41 1.21 -2.72 -10.83
C LYS A 41 2.37 -3.68 -11.10
N LEU A 42 2.80 -4.45 -10.09
CA LEU A 42 3.86 -5.45 -10.24
C LEU A 42 3.43 -6.59 -11.16
N ARG A 43 2.18 -7.05 -11.06
CA ARG A 43 1.62 -8.05 -11.98
C ARG A 43 1.57 -7.56 -13.42
N ASN A 44 1.13 -6.33 -13.64
CA ASN A 44 1.10 -5.73 -14.98
C ASN A 44 2.51 -5.56 -15.58
N ALA A 45 3.53 -5.45 -14.73
CA ALA A 45 4.94 -5.44 -15.12
C ALA A 45 5.53 -6.86 -15.29
N ASN A 46 4.71 -7.91 -15.22
CA ASN A 46 5.12 -9.33 -15.32
C ASN A 46 6.15 -9.76 -14.26
N ILE A 47 6.18 -9.10 -13.09
CA ILE A 47 7.05 -9.51 -11.99
C ILE A 47 6.54 -10.84 -11.41
N PRO A 48 7.42 -11.84 -11.22
CA PRO A 48 7.01 -13.13 -10.67
C PRO A 48 6.26 -13.02 -9.34
N PRO A 49 5.29 -13.91 -9.07
CA PRO A 49 4.54 -13.89 -7.81
C PRO A 49 5.41 -14.05 -6.56
N THR A 50 6.53 -14.78 -6.66
CA THR A 50 7.52 -14.96 -5.59
C THR A 50 8.22 -13.65 -5.23
N GLU A 51 8.65 -12.88 -6.22
CA GLU A 51 9.25 -11.56 -6.02
C GLU A 51 8.23 -10.54 -5.53
N THR A 52 7.02 -10.56 -6.10
CA THR A 52 5.90 -9.74 -5.62
C THR A 52 5.63 -10.02 -4.13
N MET A 53 5.64 -11.29 -3.72
CA MET A 53 5.46 -11.70 -2.32
C MET A 53 6.50 -11.07 -1.39
N ALA A 54 7.78 -11.11 -1.79
CA ALA A 54 8.90 -10.57 -1.03
C ALA A 54 8.80 -9.04 -0.91
N ILE A 55 8.53 -8.34 -2.01
CA ILE A 55 8.38 -6.87 -2.04
C ILE A 55 7.21 -6.41 -1.16
N THR A 56 6.11 -7.15 -1.21
CA THR A 56 4.85 -6.72 -0.57
C THR A 56 4.65 -7.30 0.82
N GLY A 57 5.56 -8.16 1.32
CA GLY A 57 5.50 -8.75 2.66
C GLY A 57 4.32 -9.71 2.87
N HIS A 58 3.94 -10.47 1.84
CA HIS A 58 2.92 -11.51 1.97
C HIS A 58 3.53 -12.79 2.54
N LYS A 59 2.78 -13.52 3.37
CA LYS A 59 3.25 -14.79 3.96
C LYS A 59 3.31 -15.92 2.94
N ASN A 60 2.42 -15.91 1.94
CA ASN A 60 2.35 -16.91 0.89
C ASN A 60 1.84 -16.31 -0.43
N VAL A 61 2.14 -16.97 -1.54
CA VAL A 61 1.79 -16.49 -2.89
C VAL A 61 0.28 -16.42 -3.08
N GLN A 62 -0.48 -17.32 -2.45
CA GLN A 62 -1.94 -17.35 -2.53
C GLN A 62 -2.59 -16.09 -1.92
N SER A 63 -1.98 -15.50 -0.89
CA SER A 63 -2.48 -14.29 -0.24
C SER A 63 -2.35 -13.03 -1.09
N ILE A 64 -1.56 -13.05 -2.17
CA ILE A 64 -1.38 -11.93 -3.10
C ILE A 64 -2.65 -11.72 -3.95
N THR A 65 -3.46 -12.76 -4.14
CA THR A 65 -4.62 -12.75 -5.05
C THR A 65 -5.96 -12.51 -4.32
N LYS A 66 -5.94 -12.24 -3.01
CA LYS A 66 -7.15 -11.94 -2.21
C LYS A 66 -7.58 -10.46 -2.26
#